data_AF-A0A2D4P111-F1
#
_entry.id   AF-A0A2D4P111-F1
#
_cell.length_a   1.000
_cell.length_b   1.000
_cell.length_c   1.000
_cell.angle_alpha   90.00
_cell.angle_beta   90.00
_cell.angle_gamma   90.00
#
_symmetry.space_group_name_H-M   'P 1'
#
loop_
_entity.id
_entity.type
_entity.pdbx_description
1 polymer ?
#
loop_
_entity_poly.entity_id
_entity_poly.type
_entity_poly.pdbx_seq_one_letter_code
_entity_poly.pdbx_strand_id
1 'polypeptide(L)'
;VECSQQGRIAASYGNTVCIFEPLGVNSHKRNCQLKCQWQKTGQFFLTSMTFNLAWDPQGNRLLTATDNLQLWAPPAKDVLEEEDEEGEDNPDLRVKDEKIHPVLNDWKCIWQCRTAVSVHLMEWSPDGEYFATAGKDD
;
A
#
# COMPACT_ATOMS: atom_id res chain seq x y z
N VAL A 1 11.96 2.66 3.46
CA VAL A 1 11.11 1.46 3.32
C VAL A 1 10.38 1.28 4.62
N GLU A 2 9.09 0.99 4.58
CA GLU A 2 8.25 0.89 5.78
C GLU A 2 7.22 -0.24 5.60
N CYS A 3 6.89 -0.93 6.69
CA CYS A 3 6.08 -2.15 6.68
C CYS A 3 4.84 -2.01 7.58
N SER A 4 3.68 -2.23 6.99
CA SER A 4 2.41 -2.21 7.72
C SER A 4 2.30 -3.42 8.65
N GLN A 5 1.39 -3.34 9.62
CA GLN A 5 1.06 -4.45 10.51
C GLN A 5 0.53 -5.69 9.75
N GLN A 6 -0.06 -5.49 8.57
CA GLN A 6 -0.58 -6.55 7.70
C GLN A 6 0.49 -7.15 6.77
N GLY A 7 1.74 -6.69 6.86
CA GLY A 7 2.85 -7.21 6.05
C GLY A 7 2.97 -6.59 4.65
N ARG A 8 2.17 -5.56 4.33
CA ARG A 8 2.41 -4.70 3.14
C ARG A 8 3.69 -3.89 3.31
N ILE A 9 4.39 -3.65 2.20
CA ILE A 9 5.63 -2.87 2.16
C ILE A 9 5.42 -1.64 1.29
N ALA A 10 5.87 -0.48 1.77
CA ALA A 10 6.04 0.73 0.97
C ALA A 10 7.54 1.04 0.81
N ALA A 11 7.99 1.26 -0.42
CA ALA A 11 9.38 1.60 -0.71
C ALA A 11 9.47 2.79 -1.66
N SER A 12 10.31 3.76 -1.32
CA SER A 12 10.62 4.92 -2.16
C SER A 12 11.89 4.70 -2.99
N TYR A 13 11.81 5.01 -4.28
CA TYR A 13 12.92 5.03 -5.23
C TYR A 13 12.95 6.42 -5.89
N GLY A 14 13.76 7.33 -5.34
CA GLY A 14 13.68 8.73 -5.70
C GLY A 14 12.31 9.32 -5.31
N ASN A 15 11.61 9.93 -6.27
CA ASN A 15 10.26 10.46 -6.08
C ASN A 15 9.14 9.44 -6.39
N THR A 16 9.48 8.17 -6.68
CA THR A 16 8.47 7.12 -6.92
C THR A 16 8.30 6.29 -5.66
N VAL A 17 7.06 6.07 -5.22
CA VAL A 17 6.74 5.13 -4.15
C VAL A 17 6.11 3.89 -4.76
N CYS A 18 6.58 2.71 -4.37
CA CYS A 18 6.03 1.41 -4.77
C CYS A 18 5.41 0.71 -3.55
N ILE A 19 4.25 0.11 -3.75
CA ILE A 19 3.51 -0.65 -2.77
C ILE A 19 3.55 -2.12 -3.14
N PHE A 20 3.83 -2.95 -2.14
CA PHE A 20 3.88 -4.39 -2.29
C PHE A 20 3.00 -5.07 -1.25
N GLU A 21 2.19 -6.02 -1.69
CA GLU A 21 1.36 -6.85 -0.81
C GLU A 21 1.99 -8.24 -0.63
N PRO A 22 1.85 -8.85 0.56
CA PRO A 22 2.32 -10.20 0.78
C PRO A 22 1.50 -11.21 -0.03
N LEU A 23 2.18 -12.10 -0.75
CA LEU A 23 1.56 -13.25 -1.39
C LEU A 23 1.25 -14.32 -0.33
N GLY A 24 0.05 -14.89 -0.38
CA GLY A 24 -0.41 -15.89 0.59
C GLY A 24 0.59 -17.03 0.79
N VAL A 25 0.93 -17.32 2.04
CA VAL A 25 1.88 -18.41 2.37
C VAL A 25 1.15 -19.73 2.30
N ASN A 26 1.51 -20.57 1.33
CA ASN A 26 0.97 -21.92 1.21
C ASN A 26 1.39 -22.78 2.43
N SER A 27 0.49 -22.91 3.42
CA SER A 27 0.77 -23.54 4.73
C SER A 27 0.91 -25.07 4.72
N HIS A 28 0.82 -25.72 3.56
CA HIS A 28 0.70 -27.18 3.47
C HIS A 28 2.02 -27.98 3.48
N LYS A 29 3.18 -27.34 3.70
CA LYS A 29 4.46 -28.07 3.81
C LYS A 29 5.19 -27.70 5.10
N ARG A 30 5.34 -28.69 6.00
CA ARG A 30 6.04 -28.65 7.30
C ARG A 30 7.57 -28.36 7.23
N ASN A 31 8.04 -27.77 6.13
CA ASN A 31 9.41 -27.27 5.92
C ASN A 31 9.36 -25.88 5.26
N CYS A 32 8.51 -25.00 5.80
CA CYS A 32 8.32 -23.66 5.26
C CYS A 32 9.48 -22.76 5.71
N GLN A 33 10.59 -22.80 4.97
CA GLN A 33 11.59 -21.72 5.03
C GLN A 33 10.92 -20.45 4.50
N LEU A 34 10.26 -19.70 5.38
CA LEU A 34 9.81 -18.30 5.28
C LEU A 34 9.91 -17.68 3.87
N LYS A 35 9.11 -18.17 2.92
CA LYS A 35 8.97 -17.53 1.61
C LYS A 35 7.88 -16.47 1.73
N CYS A 36 8.15 -15.44 2.54
CA CYS A 36 7.40 -14.21 2.41
C CYS A 36 7.74 -13.65 1.03
N GLN A 37 6.81 -13.79 0.09
CA GLN A 37 6.94 -13.21 -1.23
C GLN A 37 6.06 -11.98 -1.28
N TRP A 38 6.50 -10.95 -1.98
CA TRP A 38 5.76 -9.72 -2.14
C TRP A 38 5.54 -9.46 -3.62
N GLN A 39 4.32 -9.10 -3.98
CA GLN A 39 3.97 -8.66 -5.32
C GLN A 39 3.77 -7.16 -5.32
N LYS A 40 4.32 -6.47 -6.32
CA LYS A 40 4.05 -5.05 -6.52
C LYS A 40 2.59 -4.88 -6.98
N THR A 41 1.81 -4.19 -6.18
CA THR A 41 0.37 -3.97 -6.42
C THR A 41 0.04 -2.52 -6.71
N GLY A 42 0.90 -1.59 -6.27
CA GLY A 42 0.71 -0.17 -6.52
C GLY A 42 2.03 0.59 -6.63
N GLN A 43 1.93 1.81 -7.11
CA GLN A 43 2.96 2.82 -7.18
C GLN A 43 2.29 4.18 -7.37
N PHE A 44 2.97 5.24 -6.97
CA PHE A 44 2.59 6.61 -7.30
C PHE A 44 3.83 7.50 -7.32
N PHE A 45 3.67 8.69 -7.90
CA PHE A 45 4.73 9.68 -8.02
C PHE A 45 4.49 10.83 -7.06
N LEU A 46 5.54 11.17 -6.33
CA LEU A 46 5.61 12.36 -5.51
C LEU A 46 6.21 13.52 -6.31
N THR A 47 5.95 14.74 -5.84
CA THR A 47 6.53 15.96 -6.43
C THR A 47 8.03 16.07 -6.17
N SER A 48 8.49 15.52 -5.05
CA SER A 48 9.88 15.56 -4.59
C SER A 48 10.28 14.20 -3.98
N MET A 49 11.56 14.02 -3.67
CA MET A 49 12.03 12.85 -2.91
C MET A 49 11.42 12.86 -1.51
N THR A 50 10.93 11.71 -1.04
CA THR A 50 10.37 11.58 0.31
C THR A 50 11.46 11.25 1.32
N PHE A 51 11.36 11.81 2.51
CA PHE A 51 12.26 11.49 3.63
C PHE A 51 11.70 10.37 4.50
N ASN A 52 10.36 10.29 4.59
CA ASN A 52 9.66 9.34 5.43
C ASN A 52 8.41 8.80 4.72
N LEU A 53 8.03 7.57 5.06
CA LEU A 53 6.83 6.87 4.63
C LEU A 53 6.24 6.21 5.88
N ALA A 54 4.95 6.39 6.13
CA ALA A 54 4.30 5.81 7.31
C ALA A 54 2.89 5.29 6.96
N TRP A 55 2.72 3.98 7.02
CA TRP A 55 1.41 3.33 7.00
C TRP A 55 0.57 3.81 8.17
N ASP A 56 -0.71 4.05 7.93
CA ASP A 56 -1.66 4.18 9.02
C ASP A 56 -1.72 2.86 9.82
N PRO A 57 -2.16 2.87 11.09
CA PRO A 57 -2.20 1.65 11.90
C PRO A 57 -3.02 0.51 11.27
N GLN A 58 -4.01 0.84 10.44
CA GLN A 58 -4.82 -0.12 9.70
C GLN A 58 -4.13 -0.70 8.45
N GLY A 59 -2.99 -0.14 8.04
CA GLY A 59 -2.21 -0.59 6.87
C GLY A 59 -2.88 -0.32 5.52
N ASN A 60 -3.87 0.57 5.48
CA ASN A 60 -4.68 0.86 4.29
C ASN A 60 -4.35 2.21 3.66
N ARG A 61 -3.72 3.12 4.38
CA ARG A 61 -3.31 4.43 3.87
C ARG A 61 -1.85 4.67 4.15
N LEU A 62 -1.21 5.40 3.25
CA LEU A 62 0.21 5.72 3.35
C LEU A 62 0.41 7.22 3.43
N LEU A 63 1.08 7.67 4.48
CA LEU A 63 1.44 9.05 4.68
C LEU A 63 2.87 9.27 4.19
N THR A 64 3.09 10.29 3.35
CA THR A 64 4.39 10.60 2.75
C THR A 64 4.84 11.99 3.16
N ALA A 65 6.12 12.12 3.53
CA ALA A 65 6.72 13.37 3.98
C ALA A 65 7.72 13.90 2.94
N THR A 66 7.31 14.97 2.25
CA THR A 66 8.13 15.76 1.32
C THR A 66 8.16 17.23 1.78
N ASP A 67 8.07 18.20 0.86
CA ASP A 67 7.71 19.59 1.16
C ASP A 67 6.22 19.74 1.53
N ASN A 68 5.43 18.70 1.19
CA ASN A 68 4.05 18.53 1.57
C ASN A 68 3.89 17.21 2.31
N LEU A 69 3.01 17.21 3.31
CA LEU A 69 2.44 16.00 3.87
C LEU A 69 1.29 15.55 2.97
N GLN A 70 1.30 14.31 2.54
CA GLN A 70 0.28 13.77 1.65
C GLN A 70 -0.17 12.39 2.14
N LEU A 71 -1.49 12.20 2.22
CA LEU A 71 -2.11 10.93 2.59
C LEU A 71 -2.65 10.26 1.33
N TRP A 72 -2.19 9.04 1.10
CA TRP A 72 -2.54 8.25 -0.07
C TRP A 72 -3.39 7.05 0.33
N ALA A 73 -4.41 6.77 -0.47
CA ALA A 73 -5.24 5.59 -0.34
C ALA A 73 -5.21 4.77 -1.64
N PRO A 74 -5.29 3.44 -1.57
CA PRO A 74 -5.55 2.61 -2.73
C PRO A 74 -6.91 3.00 -3.34
N PRO A 75 -7.17 2.65 -4.61
CA PRO A 75 -8.53 2.78 -5.14
C PRO A 75 -9.50 2.01 -4.25
N ALA A 76 -10.74 2.50 -4.17
CA ALA A 76 -11.82 1.67 -3.62
C ALA A 76 -11.79 0.36 -4.40
N LYS A 77 -11.58 -0.77 -3.71
CA LYS A 77 -11.73 -2.06 -4.35
C LYS A 77 -13.17 -2.09 -4.86
N ASP A 78 -13.36 -2.12 -6.17
CA ASP A 78 -14.60 -2.64 -6.73
C ASP A 78 -14.74 -4.03 -6.08
N VAL A 79 -15.77 -4.17 -5.26
CA VAL A 79 -16.14 -5.42 -4.60
C VAL A 79 -16.49 -6.38 -5.73
N LEU A 80 -15.50 -7.06 -6.28
CA LEU A 80 -15.73 -8.35 -6.90
C LEU A 80 -15.77 -9.32 -5.73
N GLU A 81 -17.03 -9.65 -5.43
CA GLU A 81 -17.49 -10.64 -4.48
C GLU A 81 -16.57 -11.86 -4.50
N GLU A 82 -16.34 -12.40 -3.31
CA GLU A 82 -15.94 -13.79 -3.18
C GLU A 82 -17.00 -14.59 -3.94
N GLU A 83 -16.70 -15.04 -5.17
CA GLU A 83 -17.50 -16.07 -5.82
C GLU A 83 -17.30 -17.32 -4.97
N ASP A 84 -18.25 -17.51 -4.06
CA ASP A 84 -18.47 -18.73 -3.29
C ASP A 84 -18.31 -19.95 -4.21
N GLU A 85 -17.41 -20.86 -3.83
CA GLU A 85 -17.38 -22.21 -4.34
C GLU A 85 -18.70 -22.90 -3.99
N GLU A 86 -19.62 -23.12 -4.94
CA GLU A 86 -20.52 -24.29 -4.98
C GLU A 86 -21.39 -24.31 -6.26
N GLY A 87 -21.15 -25.26 -7.18
CA GLY A 87 -22.07 -25.59 -8.27
C GLY A 87 -21.42 -26.10 -9.55
N GLU A 88 -21.31 -27.44 -9.69
CA GLU A 88 -20.95 -28.13 -10.93
C GLU A 88 -21.97 -27.88 -12.08
N ASP A 89 -21.48 -28.02 -13.31
CA ASP A 89 -22.20 -28.15 -14.60
C ASP A 89 -22.72 -26.90 -15.34
N ASN A 90 -21.82 -26.18 -16.02
CA ASN A 90 -22.14 -25.53 -17.30
C ASN A 90 -20.90 -25.40 -18.21
N PRO A 91 -20.79 -26.11 -19.35
CA PRO A 91 -19.55 -26.15 -20.14
C PRO A 91 -19.32 -24.99 -21.13
N ASP A 92 -20.15 -23.93 -21.15
CA ASP A 92 -20.16 -22.96 -22.26
C ASP A 92 -19.82 -21.48 -21.94
N LEU A 93 -19.16 -21.19 -20.80
CA LEU A 93 -18.60 -19.85 -20.51
C LEU A 93 -17.09 -19.88 -20.33
N ARG A 94 -16.37 -20.31 -21.38
CA ARG A 94 -14.92 -20.08 -21.51
C ARG A 94 -14.67 -18.78 -22.26
N VAL A 95 -14.87 -17.62 -21.63
CA VAL A 95 -14.39 -16.34 -22.20
C VAL A 95 -13.83 -15.44 -21.11
N LYS A 96 -12.48 -15.36 -21.12
CA LYS A 96 -11.62 -14.29 -20.59
C LYS A 96 -11.36 -14.24 -19.09
N ASP A 97 -10.50 -15.16 -18.66
CA ASP A 97 -9.42 -14.86 -17.69
C ASP A 97 -8.43 -13.85 -18.35
N GLU A 98 -8.92 -12.64 -18.66
CA GLU A 98 -8.04 -11.51 -18.87
C GLU A 98 -7.54 -11.14 -17.49
N LYS A 99 -6.40 -11.73 -17.08
CA LYS A 99 -5.62 -11.30 -15.92
C LYS A 99 -5.57 -9.77 -15.92
N ILE A 100 -6.45 -9.14 -15.16
CA ILE A 100 -6.50 -7.70 -14.99
C ILE A 100 -5.21 -7.40 -14.25
N HIS A 101 -4.18 -7.02 -15.00
CA HIS A 101 -2.94 -6.55 -14.40
C HIS A 101 -3.33 -5.39 -13.48
N PRO A 102 -2.97 -5.44 -12.18
CA PRO A 102 -3.30 -4.35 -11.27
C PRO A 102 -2.79 -3.06 -11.88
N VAL A 103 -3.66 -2.06 -11.99
CA VAL A 103 -3.29 -0.75 -12.53
C VAL A 103 -2.34 -0.14 -11.51
N LEU A 104 -1.03 -0.32 -11.72
CA LEU A 104 -0.04 0.02 -10.71
C LEU A 104 -0.05 1.50 -10.30
N ASN A 105 -0.77 2.41 -10.96
CA ASN A 105 -0.79 3.85 -10.62
C ASN A 105 -2.17 4.34 -10.15
N ASP A 106 -2.93 3.50 -9.46
CA ASP A 106 -4.31 3.78 -9.04
C ASP A 106 -4.44 4.41 -7.64
N TRP A 107 -3.33 4.55 -6.90
CA TRP A 107 -3.30 5.23 -5.61
C TRP A 107 -3.62 6.72 -5.76
N LYS A 108 -4.50 7.22 -4.89
CA LYS A 108 -4.94 8.63 -4.92
C LYS A 108 -4.49 9.36 -3.67
N CYS A 109 -3.97 10.56 -3.87
CA CYS A 109 -3.77 11.52 -2.79
C CYS A 109 -5.16 12.02 -2.35
N ILE A 110 -5.59 11.63 -1.16
CA ILE A 110 -6.92 11.96 -0.60
C ILE A 110 -6.86 13.14 0.36
N TRP A 111 -5.67 13.50 0.83
CA TRP A 111 -5.43 14.68 1.65
C TRP A 111 -4.00 15.18 1.46
N GLN A 112 -3.81 16.49 1.51
CA GLN A 112 -2.49 17.10 1.51
C GLN A 112 -2.45 18.38 2.34
N CYS A 113 -1.30 18.64 2.95
CA CYS A 113 -1.01 19.89 3.64
C CYS A 113 0.42 20.34 3.34
N ARG A 114 0.62 21.65 3.14
CA ARG A 114 1.96 22.22 3.00
C ARG A 114 2.46 22.64 4.37
N THR A 115 3.64 22.16 4.74
CA THR A 115 4.29 22.54 6.00
C THR A 115 5.21 23.74 5.77
N ALA A 116 5.49 24.49 6.84
CA ALA A 116 6.41 25.62 6.78
C ALA A 116 7.88 25.18 6.59
N VAL A 117 8.20 23.98 7.08
CA VAL A 117 9.51 23.33 7.00
C VAL A 117 9.33 21.91 6.46
N SER A 118 10.32 21.40 5.73
CA SER A 118 10.31 20.03 5.21
C SER A 118 10.30 19.00 6.35
N VAL A 119 9.33 18.09 6.33
CA VAL A 119 9.14 17.08 7.38
C VAL A 119 10.10 15.91 7.16
N HIS A 120 10.85 15.57 8.19
CA HIS A 120 11.85 14.49 8.15
C HIS A 120 11.41 13.28 9.00
N LEU A 121 10.69 13.53 10.09
CA LEU A 121 10.14 12.51 10.96
C LEU A 121 8.62 12.59 10.99
N MET A 122 8.00 11.43 11.01
CA MET A 122 6.55 11.28 11.05
C MET A 122 6.20 9.98 11.73
N GLU A 123 5.19 10.01 12.59
CA GLU A 123 4.68 8.82 13.27
C GLU A 123 3.18 8.95 13.51
N TRP A 124 2.45 7.87 13.29
CA TRP A 124 1.03 7.77 13.62
C TRP A 124 0.83 7.46 15.09
N SER A 125 -0.22 8.01 15.69
CA SER A 125 -0.70 7.50 16.97
C SER A 125 -1.20 6.06 16.80
N PRO A 126 -1.12 5.21 17.85
CA PRO A 126 -1.53 3.80 17.76
C PRO A 126 -3.01 3.60 17.40
N ASP A 127 -3.87 4.57 17.71
CA ASP A 127 -5.30 4.57 17.36
C ASP A 127 -5.56 5.03 15.92
N GLY A 128 -4.59 5.67 15.25
CA GLY A 128 -4.70 6.15 13.87
C GLY A 128 -5.46 7.47 13.71
N GLU A 129 -5.81 8.11 14.82
CA GLU A 129 -6.56 9.38 14.81
C GLU A 129 -5.65 10.60 14.59
N TYR A 130 -4.38 10.49 15.00
CA TYR A 130 -3.41 11.57 14.94
C TYR A 130 -2.10 11.10 14.33
N PHE A 131 -1.29 12.07 13.91
CA PHE A 131 0.11 11.84 13.57
C PHE A 131 0.94 13.03 14.04
N ALA A 132 2.16 12.75 14.46
CA ALA A 132 3.15 13.76 14.82
C ALA A 132 4.15 13.93 13.68
N THR A 133 4.65 15.15 13.49
CA THR A 133 5.67 15.45 12.49
C THR A 133 6.73 16.36 13.07
N ALA A 134 7.98 16.14 12.69
CA ALA A 134 9.09 17.04 13.01
C ALA A 134 9.90 17.37 11.74
N GLY A 135 10.27 18.64 11.62
CA GLY A 135 11.19 19.15 10.62
C GLY A 135 12.63 18.74 10.90
N LYS A 136 13.54 19.13 10.01
CA LYS A 136 14.97 18.84 10.16
C LYS A 136 15.64 19.57 11.33
N ASP A 137 15.17 20.78 11.60
CA ASP A 137 15.80 21.75 12.50
C ASP A 137 14.92 22.10 13.72
N ASP A 138 13.93 21.26 14.02
CA ASP A 138 13.02 21.40 15.16
C ASP A 138 13.62 20.86 16.48
#